data_AF-R6M5N9-F1
#
_entry.id   AF-R6M5N9-F1
#
_cell.length_a   1.000
_cell.length_b   1.000
_cell.length_c   1.000
_cell.angle_alpha   90.00
_cell.angle_beta   90.00
_cell.angle_gamma   90.00
#
_symmetry.space_group_name_H-M   'P 1'
#
loop_
_entity.id
_entity.type
_entity.pdbx_description
1 polymer ?
#
loop_
_entity_poly.entity_id
_entity_poly.type
_entity_poly.pdbx_seq_one_letter_code
_entity_poly.pdbx_strand_id
1 'polypeptide(L)'
;MYKVFITKRAILVVIVVIMCSKMFIPNIKPDLSSDTKIYYKQFIEKIQGEYTKNKLNYIKNEKRKIEKAKKQLRDEEIEPEAFEIIQKRTKSEKALRNVVKYSEYLKNKDNGKFVYADGYLTMLGMKNKKKIDLPYMCMYLIVFIIISVSMWSYDIENNMTKILYITSNGKRSIFRQKFIALFFSSIIGGCIYFLLQYFNVKENFTLYEINASAYCIPELENIPKEISIGMLIVICLTIRMFYVFVSGIVSGIIYKITGNKNGTIVIVLIIMIVPILIYDIG
;
A
#
# COMPACT_ATOMS: atom_id res chain seq x y z
N MET A 1 -14.01 29.62 7.72
CA MET A 1 -13.45 28.25 7.60
C MET A 1 -12.16 28.17 6.77
N TYR A 2 -12.04 28.81 5.59
CA TYR A 2 -10.80 28.84 4.79
C TYR A 2 -9.57 29.36 5.56
N LYS A 3 -9.78 30.36 6.43
CA LYS A 3 -8.72 30.88 7.31
C LYS A 3 -8.18 29.85 8.30
N VAL A 4 -8.93 28.86 8.80
CA VAL A 4 -8.35 27.95 9.83
C VAL A 4 -7.40 26.91 9.21
N PHE A 5 -7.67 26.45 7.98
CA PHE A 5 -6.78 25.54 7.25
C PHE A 5 -5.54 26.26 6.70
N ILE A 6 -5.67 27.51 6.25
CA ILE A 6 -4.56 28.28 5.65
C ILE A 6 -3.78 29.12 6.66
N THR A 7 -4.34 29.50 7.81
CA THR A 7 -3.70 30.48 8.70
C THR A 7 -2.77 29.86 9.75
N LYS A 8 -1.79 29.07 9.26
CA LYS A 8 -0.38 29.03 9.73
C LYS A 8 0.24 27.67 10.03
N ARG A 9 -0.46 26.53 10.02
CA ARG A 9 0.18 25.24 10.38
C ARG A 9 -0.23 23.98 9.61
N ALA A 10 -1.28 23.99 8.78
CA ALA A 10 -1.67 22.77 8.05
C ALA A 10 -0.61 22.34 7.04
N ILE A 11 -0.04 23.29 6.29
CA ILE A 11 1.07 23.03 5.35
C ILE A 11 2.29 22.49 6.11
N LEU A 12 2.62 23.06 7.28
CA LEU A 12 3.69 22.55 8.14
C LEU A 12 3.43 21.12 8.60
N VAL A 13 2.19 20.78 8.99
CA VAL A 13 1.83 19.41 9.37
C VAL A 13 2.01 18.46 8.19
N VAL A 14 1.59 18.84 6.97
CA VAL A 14 1.81 18.02 5.77
C VAL A 14 3.29 17.83 5.49
N ILE A 15 4.11 18.89 5.59
CA ILE A 15 5.57 18.80 5.40
C ILE A 15 6.20 17.87 6.45
N VAL A 16 5.84 18.02 7.73
CA VAL A 16 6.32 17.14 8.81
C VAL A 16 5.90 15.70 8.55
N VAL A 17 4.68 15.45 8.06
CA VAL A 17 4.23 14.11 7.71
C VAL A 17 5.05 13.53 6.56
N ILE A 18 5.35 14.30 5.53
CA ILE A 18 6.20 13.85 4.43
C ILE A 18 7.61 13.53 4.97
N MET A 19 8.20 14.41 5.78
CA MET A 19 9.54 14.20 6.36
C MET A 19 9.58 12.97 7.28
N CYS A 20 8.66 12.85 8.22
CA CYS A 20 8.56 11.71 9.12
C CYS A 20 8.32 10.41 8.35
N SER A 21 7.50 10.43 7.29
CA SER A 21 7.30 9.23 6.46
C SER A 21 8.61 8.78 5.81
N LYS A 22 9.43 9.70 5.31
CA LYS A 22 10.75 9.36 4.72
C LYS A 22 11.80 8.94 5.75
N MET A 23 11.73 9.48 6.97
CA MET A 23 12.70 9.16 8.03
C MET A 23 12.40 7.83 8.72
N PHE A 24 11.13 7.55 9.02
CA PHE A 24 10.73 6.42 9.86
C PHE A 24 10.28 5.20 9.06
N ILE A 25 9.83 5.37 7.81
CA ILE A 25 9.37 4.27 6.98
C ILE A 25 10.48 3.92 5.99
N PRO A 26 11.07 2.72 6.08
CA PRO A 26 12.20 2.36 5.25
C PRO A 26 11.82 2.36 3.77
N ASN A 27 12.73 2.83 2.91
CA ASN A 27 12.60 2.67 1.47
C ASN A 27 12.54 1.18 1.12
N ILE A 28 11.58 0.83 0.27
CA ILE A 28 11.25 -0.57 0.00
C ILE A 28 12.27 -1.16 -0.96
N LYS A 29 13.37 -1.72 -0.47
CA LYS A 29 14.24 -2.50 -1.37
C LYS A 29 13.48 -3.74 -1.82
N PRO A 30 13.51 -4.12 -3.11
CA PRO A 30 13.00 -5.41 -3.53
C PRO A 30 13.74 -6.47 -2.71
N ASP A 31 13.01 -7.49 -2.28
CA ASP A 31 13.61 -8.57 -1.51
C ASP A 31 14.52 -9.40 -2.42
N LEU A 32 15.75 -8.93 -2.61
CA LEU A 32 16.79 -9.53 -3.42
C LEU A 32 17.71 -10.41 -2.56
N SER A 33 17.23 -10.83 -1.38
CA SER A 33 17.95 -11.70 -0.43
C SER A 33 18.35 -13.06 -1.01
N SER A 34 17.77 -13.44 -2.15
CA SER A 34 18.09 -14.68 -2.84
C SER A 34 18.21 -14.46 -4.34
N ASP A 35 19.18 -15.14 -4.95
CA ASP A 35 19.36 -15.23 -6.40
C ASP A 35 18.05 -15.58 -7.12
N THR A 36 17.22 -16.44 -6.52
CA THR A 36 15.91 -16.81 -7.07
C THR A 36 15.00 -15.60 -7.28
N LYS A 37 14.93 -14.66 -6.32
CA LYS A 37 14.06 -13.47 -6.44
C LYS A 37 14.61 -12.47 -7.46
N ILE A 38 15.94 -12.32 -7.52
CA ILE A 38 16.63 -11.48 -8.50
C ILE A 38 16.31 -11.97 -9.92
N TYR A 39 16.57 -13.25 -10.20
CA TYR A 39 16.31 -13.83 -11.53
C TYR A 39 14.82 -13.87 -11.86
N TYR A 40 13.95 -14.08 -10.88
CA TYR A 40 12.50 -14.06 -11.09
C TYR A 40 12.03 -12.69 -11.58
N LYS A 41 12.44 -11.61 -10.89
CA LYS A 41 12.14 -10.23 -11.31
C LYS A 41 12.61 -9.99 -12.75
N GLN A 42 13.85 -10.34 -13.07
CA GLN A 42 14.41 -10.18 -14.41
C GLN A 42 13.62 -10.93 -15.50
N PHE A 43 13.19 -12.16 -15.22
CA PHE A 43 12.40 -12.92 -16.19
C PHE A 43 11.01 -12.30 -16.38
N ILE A 44 10.31 -11.94 -15.31
CA ILE A 44 8.96 -11.35 -15.38
C ILE A 44 9.00 -9.99 -16.09
N GLU A 45 9.97 -9.13 -15.80
CA GLU A 45 10.13 -7.83 -16.46
C GLU A 45 10.32 -7.98 -17.98
N LYS A 46 11.00 -9.03 -18.44
CA LYS A 46 11.16 -9.31 -19.88
C LYS A 46 9.90 -9.80 -20.57
N ILE A 47 8.97 -10.44 -19.85
CA ILE A 47 7.73 -11.01 -20.42
C ILE A 47 6.47 -10.27 -19.99
N GLN A 48 6.61 -9.13 -19.32
CA GLN A 48 5.49 -8.36 -18.76
C GLN A 48 4.46 -7.95 -19.83
N GLY A 49 3.17 -7.92 -19.45
CA GLY A 49 2.04 -7.63 -20.36
C GLY A 49 1.37 -8.89 -20.90
N GLU A 50 0.74 -8.79 -22.07
CA GLU A 50 -0.12 -9.85 -22.63
C GLU A 50 0.54 -11.22 -22.74
N TYR A 51 -0.24 -12.27 -22.44
CA TYR A 51 0.17 -13.65 -22.63
C TYR A 51 0.22 -14.00 -24.13
N THR A 52 1.42 -14.13 -24.70
CA THR A 52 1.62 -14.37 -26.14
C THR A 52 2.52 -15.57 -26.42
N LYS A 53 2.38 -16.17 -27.61
CA LYS A 53 3.23 -17.29 -28.07
C LYS A 53 4.73 -16.94 -28.06
N ASN A 54 5.09 -15.70 -28.39
CA ASN A 54 6.49 -15.25 -28.39
C ASN A 54 7.11 -15.31 -26.99
N LYS A 55 6.38 -14.87 -25.96
CA LYS A 55 6.83 -14.94 -24.56
C LYS A 55 6.91 -16.38 -24.05
N LEU A 56 5.99 -17.24 -24.46
CA LEU A 56 6.07 -18.67 -24.15
C LEU A 56 7.30 -19.33 -24.81
N ASN A 57 7.62 -18.95 -26.04
CA ASN A 57 8.83 -19.43 -26.71
C ASN A 57 10.10 -18.94 -25.99
N TYR A 58 10.10 -17.71 -25.49
CA TYR A 58 11.19 -17.21 -24.63
C TYR A 58 11.38 -18.09 -23.39
N ILE A 59 10.32 -18.38 -22.63
CA ILE A 59 10.37 -19.24 -21.43
C ILE A 59 10.89 -20.65 -21.79
N LYS A 60 10.38 -21.24 -22.88
CA LYS A 60 10.84 -22.56 -23.37
C LYS A 60 12.32 -22.57 -23.76
N ASN A 61 12.79 -21.51 -24.41
CA ASN A 61 14.19 -21.39 -24.80
C ASN A 61 15.11 -21.23 -23.59
N GLU A 62 14.73 -20.42 -22.59
CA GLU A 62 15.48 -20.32 -21.33
C GLU A 62 15.53 -21.65 -20.58
N LYS A 63 14.43 -22.41 -20.57
CA LYS A 63 14.39 -23.76 -19.99
C LYS A 63 15.40 -24.69 -20.66
N ARG A 64 15.42 -24.73 -22.00
CA ARG A 64 16.39 -25.53 -22.77
C ARG A 64 17.83 -25.11 -22.51
N LYS A 65 18.11 -23.80 -22.37
CA LYS A 65 19.46 -23.30 -22.06
C LYS A 65 19.93 -23.78 -20.69
N ILE A 66 19.07 -23.72 -19.67
CA ILE A 66 19.41 -24.20 -18.31
C ILE A 66 19.58 -25.73 -18.30
N GLU A 67 18.74 -26.48 -19.02
CA GLU A 67 18.88 -27.94 -19.12
C GLU A 67 20.18 -28.35 -19.82
N LYS A 68 20.59 -27.65 -20.89
CA LYS A 68 21.88 -27.85 -21.56
C LYS A 68 23.05 -27.52 -20.64
N ALA A 69 22.99 -26.38 -19.94
CA ALA A 69 23.96 -25.98 -18.92
C ALA A 69 24.14 -27.06 -17.83
N LYS A 70 23.04 -27.64 -17.34
CA LYS A 70 23.10 -28.74 -16.36
C LYS A 70 23.71 -30.02 -16.89
N LYS A 71 23.55 -30.33 -18.19
CA LYS A 71 24.21 -31.48 -18.82
C LYS A 71 25.71 -31.24 -18.87
N GLN A 72 26.13 -30.07 -19.31
CA GLN A 72 27.54 -29.68 -19.35
C GLN A 72 28.21 -29.75 -17.98
N LEU A 73 27.56 -29.30 -16.89
CA LEU A 73 28.09 -29.43 -15.51
C LEU A 73 28.35 -30.87 -15.03
N ARG A 74 27.74 -31.86 -15.67
CA ARG A 74 27.94 -33.28 -15.33
C ARG A 74 29.10 -33.90 -16.12
N ASP A 75 29.54 -33.24 -17.17
CA ASP A 75 30.71 -33.64 -17.95
C ASP A 75 31.95 -33.05 -17.23
N GLU A 76 32.97 -33.87 -16.95
CA GLU A 76 34.09 -33.50 -16.04
C GLU A 76 35.12 -32.54 -16.65
N GLU A 77 35.06 -32.28 -17.96
CA GLU A 77 36.02 -31.44 -18.70
C GLU A 77 35.50 -30.02 -18.98
N ILE A 78 35.30 -29.22 -17.93
CA ILE A 78 34.83 -27.83 -18.10
C ILE A 78 35.92 -26.85 -17.67
N GLU A 79 36.23 -25.89 -18.54
CA GLU A 79 37.09 -24.76 -18.23
C GLU A 79 36.57 -23.99 -17.00
N PRO A 80 37.44 -23.52 -16.08
CA PRO A 80 37.02 -22.86 -14.83
C PRO A 80 36.09 -21.65 -15.05
N GLU A 81 36.33 -20.87 -16.12
CA GLU A 81 35.51 -19.71 -16.47
C GLU A 81 34.11 -20.11 -16.98
N ALA A 82 34.03 -21.19 -17.76
CA ALA A 82 32.77 -21.77 -18.20
C ALA A 82 31.98 -22.35 -17.02
N PHE A 83 32.65 -22.95 -16.04
CA PHE A 83 32.01 -23.49 -14.84
C PHE A 83 31.26 -22.43 -14.04
N GLU A 84 31.84 -21.25 -13.83
CA GLU A 84 31.20 -20.15 -13.08
C GLU A 84 29.94 -19.63 -13.80
N ILE A 85 30.00 -19.45 -15.11
CA ILE A 85 28.87 -19.02 -15.95
C ILE A 85 27.73 -20.04 -15.88
N ILE A 86 28.06 -21.33 -15.95
CA ILE A 86 27.08 -22.41 -15.95
C ILE A 86 26.47 -22.60 -14.55
N GLN A 87 27.26 -22.45 -13.49
CA GLN A 87 26.78 -22.44 -12.11
C GLN A 87 25.83 -21.27 -11.85
N LYS A 88 26.18 -20.06 -12.32
CA LYS A 88 25.33 -18.87 -12.23
C LYS A 88 23.99 -19.05 -12.96
N ARG A 89 23.99 -19.67 -14.15
CA ARG A 89 22.75 -20.02 -14.88
C ARG A 89 21.91 -21.03 -14.11
N THR A 90 22.53 -22.04 -13.50
CA THR A 90 21.82 -23.06 -12.73
C THR A 90 21.14 -22.47 -11.49
N LYS A 91 21.73 -21.45 -10.85
CA LYS A 91 21.10 -20.69 -9.74
C LYS A 91 19.76 -20.04 -10.13
N SER A 92 19.56 -19.72 -11.41
CA SER A 92 18.30 -19.15 -11.94
C SER A 92 17.18 -20.17 -12.17
N GLU A 93 17.46 -21.48 -12.08
CA GLU A 93 16.48 -22.54 -12.37
C GLU A 93 15.24 -22.44 -11.50
N LYS A 94 15.41 -22.24 -10.19
CA LYS A 94 14.29 -22.11 -9.26
C LYS A 94 13.40 -20.92 -9.62
N ALA A 95 13.99 -19.83 -10.09
CA ALA A 95 13.28 -18.66 -10.57
C ALA A 95 12.49 -18.98 -11.86
N LEU A 96 13.15 -19.62 -12.83
CA LEU A 96 12.50 -20.02 -14.08
C LEU A 96 11.35 -20.99 -13.85
N ARG A 97 11.49 -21.93 -12.89
CA ARG A 97 10.42 -22.84 -12.50
C ARG A 97 9.19 -22.08 -11.98
N ASN A 98 9.38 -21.02 -11.21
CA ASN A 98 8.27 -20.18 -10.76
C ASN A 98 7.61 -19.44 -11.94
N VAL A 99 8.39 -18.95 -12.90
CA VAL A 99 7.88 -18.33 -14.13
C VAL A 99 7.07 -19.32 -14.97
N VAL A 100 7.53 -20.57 -15.09
CA VAL A 100 6.79 -21.64 -15.78
C VAL A 100 5.45 -21.90 -15.09
N LYS A 101 5.44 -22.05 -13.76
CA LYS A 101 4.19 -22.20 -12.99
C LYS A 101 3.24 -21.02 -13.21
N TYR A 102 3.77 -19.80 -13.24
CA TYR A 102 2.96 -18.61 -13.52
C TYR A 102 2.39 -18.64 -14.96
N SER A 103 3.16 -19.10 -15.94
CA SER A 103 2.68 -19.26 -17.32
C SER A 103 1.60 -20.34 -17.45
N GLU A 104 1.69 -21.41 -16.65
CA GLU A 104 0.67 -22.47 -16.59
C GLU A 104 -0.60 -21.95 -15.93
N TYR A 105 -0.48 -21.18 -14.85
CA TYR A 105 -1.59 -20.49 -14.19
C TYR A 105 -2.36 -19.58 -15.17
N LEU A 106 -1.64 -18.79 -15.97
CA LEU A 106 -2.26 -17.86 -16.94
C LEU A 106 -2.88 -18.56 -18.15
N LYS A 107 -2.49 -19.81 -18.46
CA LYS A 107 -2.94 -20.53 -19.65
C LYS A 107 -4.47 -20.65 -19.74
N ASN A 108 -5.13 -20.79 -18.59
CA ASN A 108 -6.57 -21.00 -18.50
C ASN A 108 -7.34 -19.71 -18.15
N LYS A 109 -6.68 -18.53 -18.19
CA LYS A 109 -7.31 -17.25 -17.86
C LYS A 109 -7.59 -16.46 -19.13
N ASP A 110 -8.81 -15.96 -19.28
CA ASP A 110 -9.18 -15.06 -20.37
C ASP A 110 -8.35 -13.76 -20.28
N ASN A 111 -7.70 -13.36 -21.36
CA ASN A 111 -6.83 -12.18 -21.43
C ASN A 111 -5.75 -12.14 -20.34
N GLY A 112 -5.14 -13.29 -20.03
CA GLY A 112 -4.04 -13.38 -19.06
C GLY A 112 -2.90 -12.41 -19.37
N LYS A 113 -2.41 -11.72 -18.33
CA LYS A 113 -1.27 -10.80 -18.42
C LYS A 113 -0.22 -11.16 -17.38
N PHE A 114 1.04 -11.17 -17.80
CA PHE A 114 2.17 -11.28 -16.88
C PHE A 114 2.34 -9.96 -16.15
N VAL A 115 2.16 -9.99 -14.83
CA VAL A 115 2.33 -8.83 -13.94
C VAL A 115 3.35 -9.16 -12.85
N TYR A 116 4.27 -8.23 -12.59
CA TYR A 116 5.14 -8.30 -11.42
C TYR A 116 4.38 -7.89 -10.16
N ALA A 117 3.87 -8.89 -9.44
CA ALA A 117 2.88 -8.70 -8.37
C ALA A 117 3.42 -7.97 -7.12
N ASP A 118 4.71 -8.10 -6.82
CA ASP A 118 5.29 -7.65 -5.55
C ASP A 118 5.02 -6.19 -5.19
N GLY A 119 5.07 -5.28 -6.17
CA GLY A 119 4.78 -3.86 -5.95
C GLY A 119 3.32 -3.64 -5.55
N TYR A 120 2.39 -4.26 -6.28
CA TYR A 120 0.96 -4.17 -6.02
C TYR A 120 0.56 -4.84 -4.70
N LEU A 121 1.08 -6.04 -4.42
CA LEU A 121 0.84 -6.74 -3.16
C LEU A 121 1.38 -5.95 -1.95
N THR A 122 2.44 -5.17 -2.14
CA THR A 122 2.94 -4.26 -1.10
C THR A 122 1.98 -3.08 -0.86
N MET A 123 1.43 -2.48 -1.92
CA MET A 123 0.42 -1.40 -1.80
C MET A 123 -0.89 -1.88 -1.15
N LEU A 124 -1.30 -3.11 -1.46
CA LEU A 124 -2.49 -3.76 -0.89
C LEU A 124 -2.28 -4.22 0.56
N GLY A 125 -1.07 -4.08 1.13
CA GLY A 125 -0.77 -4.53 2.50
C GLY A 125 -0.66 -6.05 2.65
N MET A 126 -0.57 -6.80 1.55
CA MET A 126 -0.39 -8.26 1.55
C MET A 126 1.08 -8.67 1.68
N LYS A 127 2.00 -7.82 1.21
CA LYS A 127 3.45 -8.01 1.35
C LYS A 127 4.06 -6.87 2.16
N ASN A 128 5.05 -7.20 3.00
CA ASN A 128 5.75 -6.21 3.85
C ASN A 128 4.83 -5.35 4.75
N LYS A 129 3.64 -5.86 5.10
CA LYS A 129 2.61 -5.15 5.89
C LYS A 129 3.17 -4.44 7.12
N LYS A 130 3.86 -5.17 8.00
CA LYS A 130 4.43 -4.65 9.26
C LYS A 130 5.47 -3.54 9.06
N LYS A 131 6.22 -3.58 7.96
CA LYS A 131 7.33 -2.65 7.69
C LYS A 131 6.87 -1.38 6.99
N ILE A 132 5.73 -1.40 6.30
CA ILE A 132 5.32 -0.34 5.37
C ILE A 132 3.86 0.04 5.59
N ASP A 133 2.94 -0.88 5.31
CA ASP A 133 1.51 -0.55 5.28
C ASP A 133 1.01 -0.13 6.66
N LEU A 134 1.38 -0.89 7.69
CA LEU A 134 1.06 -0.60 9.08
C LEU A 134 1.60 0.76 9.56
N PRO A 135 2.90 1.09 9.43
CA PRO A 135 3.40 2.39 9.86
C PRO A 135 2.80 3.56 9.06
N TYR A 136 2.58 3.43 7.75
CA TYR A 136 1.86 4.47 6.98
C TYR A 136 0.42 4.64 7.49
N MET A 137 -0.30 3.55 7.77
CA MET A 137 -1.67 3.58 8.29
C MET A 137 -1.73 4.20 9.69
N CYS A 138 -0.85 3.77 10.60
CA CYS A 138 -0.74 4.33 11.95
C CYS A 138 -0.43 5.83 11.90
N MET A 139 0.50 6.24 11.05
CA MET A 139 0.85 7.65 10.86
C MET A 139 -0.35 8.46 10.36
N TYR A 140 -1.04 7.96 9.34
CA TYR A 140 -2.24 8.59 8.80
C TYR A 140 -3.33 8.74 9.87
N LEU A 141 -3.57 7.69 10.66
CA LEU A 141 -4.51 7.70 11.78
C LEU A 141 -4.14 8.71 12.86
N ILE A 142 -2.89 8.71 13.34
CA ILE A 142 -2.43 9.60 14.41
C ILE A 142 -2.62 11.06 14.01
N VAL A 143 -2.16 11.42 12.81
CA VAL A 143 -2.27 12.79 12.29
C VAL A 143 -3.74 13.19 12.17
N PHE A 144 -4.58 12.31 11.63
CA PHE A 144 -6.00 12.60 11.47
C PHE A 144 -6.72 12.74 12.82
N ILE A 145 -6.39 11.92 13.81
CA ILE A 145 -6.95 12.02 15.17
C ILE A 145 -6.56 13.37 15.80
N ILE A 146 -5.30 13.80 15.70
CA ILE A 146 -4.85 15.10 16.24
C ILE A 146 -5.62 16.26 15.59
N ILE A 147 -5.80 16.21 14.26
CA ILE A 147 -6.55 17.23 13.52
C ILE A 147 -8.03 17.21 13.94
N SER A 148 -8.66 16.04 13.96
CA SER A 148 -10.08 15.89 14.30
C SER A 148 -10.38 16.35 15.72
N VAL A 149 -9.60 15.94 16.72
CA VAL A 149 -9.77 16.39 18.12
C VAL A 149 -9.60 17.91 18.21
N SER A 150 -8.60 18.49 17.53
CA SER A 150 -8.41 19.94 17.50
C SER A 150 -9.58 20.68 16.87
N MET A 151 -10.22 20.11 15.83
CA MET A 151 -11.44 20.67 15.24
C MET A 151 -12.64 20.59 16.19
N TRP A 152 -12.76 19.51 16.96
CA TRP A 152 -13.82 19.36 17.96
C TRP A 152 -13.61 20.29 19.16
N SER A 153 -12.37 20.48 19.61
CA SER A 153 -12.04 21.29 20.79
C SER A 153 -12.10 22.79 20.57
N TYR A 154 -11.83 23.26 19.35
CA TYR A 154 -11.74 24.69 19.03
C TYR A 154 -12.96 25.53 19.47
N ASP A 155 -14.19 25.02 19.30
CA ASP A 155 -15.39 25.80 19.64
C ASP A 155 -15.69 25.84 21.15
N ILE A 156 -15.25 24.80 21.87
CA ILE A 156 -15.42 24.71 23.34
C ILE A 156 -14.36 25.58 24.02
N GLU A 157 -13.10 25.47 23.58
CA GLU A 157 -11.97 26.24 24.13
C GLU A 157 -12.14 27.76 23.94
N ASN A 158 -12.68 28.20 22.79
CA ASN A 158 -12.86 29.63 22.51
C ASN A 158 -14.21 30.20 22.99
N ASN A 159 -14.98 29.47 23.81
CA ASN A 159 -16.33 29.86 24.27
C ASN A 159 -17.33 30.24 23.16
N MET A 160 -17.03 29.91 21.90
CA MET A 160 -17.86 30.21 20.73
C MET A 160 -19.19 29.45 20.78
N THR A 161 -19.23 28.34 21.51
CA THR A 161 -20.43 27.53 21.77
C THR A 161 -21.60 28.35 22.31
N LYS A 162 -21.38 29.29 23.25
CA LYS A 162 -22.47 30.09 23.85
C LYS A 162 -23.15 31.00 22.82
N ILE A 163 -22.36 31.63 21.95
CA ILE A 163 -22.86 32.52 20.88
C ILE A 163 -23.59 31.70 19.80
N LEU A 164 -23.04 30.54 19.47
CA LEU A 164 -23.56 29.65 18.43
C LEU A 164 -24.84 28.90 18.84
N TYR A 165 -25.11 28.75 20.14
CA TYR A 165 -26.33 28.11 20.65
C TYR A 165 -27.56 29.02 20.73
N ILE A 166 -27.37 30.35 20.69
CA ILE A 166 -28.47 31.32 20.74
C ILE A 166 -29.24 31.35 19.40
N THR A 167 -28.63 30.89 18.31
CA THR A 167 -29.28 30.81 17.00
C THR A 167 -30.07 29.50 16.85
N SER A 168 -31.37 29.59 16.53
CA SER A 168 -32.32 28.47 16.38
C SER A 168 -31.80 27.25 15.59
N ASN A 169 -30.97 27.45 14.57
CA ASN A 169 -30.37 26.39 13.74
C ASN A 169 -28.87 26.14 13.98
N GLY A 170 -28.22 26.83 14.93
CA GLY A 170 -26.76 26.85 15.09
C GLY A 170 -26.17 25.48 15.41
N LYS A 171 -26.75 24.77 16.39
CA LYS A 171 -26.27 23.46 16.89
C LYS A 171 -26.18 22.39 15.80
N ARG A 172 -27.23 22.23 14.98
CA ARG A 172 -27.30 21.24 13.90
C ARG A 172 -26.48 21.65 12.68
N SER A 173 -26.43 22.96 12.38
CA SER A 173 -25.66 23.49 11.26
C SER A 173 -24.14 23.32 11.46
N ILE A 174 -23.63 23.58 12.67
CA ILE A 174 -22.20 23.43 13.00
C ILE A 174 -21.79 21.97 12.98
N PHE A 175 -22.60 21.07 13.56
CA PHE A 175 -22.30 19.64 13.52
C PHE A 175 -22.23 19.13 12.08
N ARG A 176 -23.17 19.55 11.22
CA ARG A 176 -23.16 19.22 9.78
C ARG A 176 -21.92 19.76 9.09
N GLN A 177 -21.53 21.01 9.36
CA GLN A 177 -20.32 21.62 8.79
C GLN A 177 -19.04 20.88 9.22
N LYS A 178 -18.92 20.48 10.49
CA LYS A 178 -17.78 19.68 10.98
C LYS A 178 -17.74 18.29 10.35
N PHE A 179 -18.90 17.65 10.21
CA PHE A 179 -19.01 16.35 9.54
C PHE A 179 -18.56 16.41 8.08
N ILE A 180 -19.03 17.41 7.33
CA ILE A 180 -18.60 17.66 5.94
C ILE A 180 -17.08 17.93 5.90
N ALA A 181 -16.56 18.74 6.83
CA ALA A 181 -15.14 19.02 6.89
C ALA A 181 -14.29 17.78 7.20
N LEU A 182 -14.77 16.88 8.09
CA LEU A 182 -14.12 15.59 8.37
C LEU A 182 -14.11 14.67 7.14
N PHE A 183 -15.20 14.67 6.35
CA PHE A 183 -15.29 13.87 5.14
C PHE A 183 -14.28 14.33 4.08
N PHE A 184 -14.20 15.63 3.83
CA PHE A 184 -13.21 16.17 2.88
C PHE A 184 -11.78 16.01 3.40
N SER A 185 -11.53 16.18 4.71
CA SER A 185 -10.19 15.97 5.26
C SER A 185 -9.77 14.50 5.20
N SER A 186 -10.70 13.54 5.33
CA SER A 186 -10.38 12.12 5.14
C SER A 186 -10.00 11.82 3.69
N ILE A 187 -10.69 12.41 2.71
CA ILE A 187 -10.36 12.25 1.28
C ILE A 187 -8.97 12.82 0.98
N ILE A 188 -8.72 14.08 1.39
CA ILE A 188 -7.43 14.75 1.15
C ILE A 188 -6.29 13.96 1.82
N GLY A 189 -6.48 13.55 3.07
CA GLY A 189 -5.50 12.75 3.80
C GLY A 189 -5.26 11.38 3.16
N GLY A 190 -6.32 10.73 2.66
CA GLY A 190 -6.23 9.46 1.93
C GLY A 190 -5.43 9.58 0.64
N CYS A 191 -5.63 10.66 -0.12
CA CYS A 191 -4.82 10.95 -1.31
C CYS A 191 -3.34 11.17 -0.97
N ILE A 192 -3.03 11.92 0.09
CA ILE A 192 -1.64 12.14 0.54
C ILE A 192 -1.01 10.81 0.96
N TYR A 193 -1.71 10.01 1.76
CA TYR A 193 -1.29 8.67 2.17
C TYR A 193 -0.97 7.79 0.95
N PHE A 194 -1.88 7.76 -0.04
CA PHE A 194 -1.70 6.97 -1.25
C PHE A 194 -0.49 7.44 -2.06
N LEU A 195 -0.32 8.75 -2.24
CA LEU A 195 0.83 9.30 -2.96
C LEU A 195 2.16 8.95 -2.29
N LEU A 196 2.24 9.06 -0.96
CA LEU A 196 3.44 8.69 -0.21
C LEU A 196 3.79 7.21 -0.38
N GLN A 197 2.81 6.32 -0.26
CA GLN A 197 3.00 4.88 -0.46
C GLN A 197 3.37 4.57 -1.92
N TYR A 198 2.72 5.21 -2.88
CA TYR A 198 2.96 5.02 -4.31
C TYR A 198 4.38 5.42 -4.70
N PHE A 199 4.88 6.58 -4.26
CA PHE A 199 6.25 7.00 -4.57
C PHE A 199 7.30 6.07 -3.96
N ASN A 200 7.08 5.58 -2.74
CA ASN A 200 7.99 4.64 -2.10
C ASN A 200 8.05 3.29 -2.86
N VAL A 201 6.90 2.79 -3.32
CA VAL A 201 6.83 1.55 -4.11
C VAL A 201 7.42 1.76 -5.51
N LYS A 202 7.07 2.85 -6.20
CA LYS A 202 7.52 3.13 -7.57
C LYS A 202 9.04 3.25 -7.69
N GLU A 203 9.72 3.76 -6.65
CA GLU A 203 11.18 3.89 -6.64
C GLU A 203 11.89 2.53 -6.78
N ASN A 204 11.21 1.42 -6.43
CA ASN A 204 11.84 0.11 -6.30
C ASN A 204 11.17 -1.01 -7.13
N PHE A 205 9.88 -0.84 -7.48
CA PHE A 205 9.08 -1.82 -8.20
C PHE A 205 8.55 -1.26 -9.53
N THR A 206 8.53 -2.11 -10.55
CA THR A 206 7.95 -1.81 -11.86
C THR A 206 6.42 -1.97 -11.80
N LEU A 207 5.71 -0.84 -11.79
CA LEU A 207 4.24 -0.78 -11.72
C LEU A 207 3.61 -0.67 -13.12
N TYR A 208 3.90 -1.62 -14.01
CA TYR A 208 3.23 -1.74 -15.30
C TYR A 208 1.97 -2.60 -15.21
N GLU A 209 1.06 -2.44 -16.18
CA GLU A 209 -0.17 -3.23 -16.30
C GLU A 209 -1.18 -3.06 -15.14
N ILE A 210 -1.35 -1.84 -14.63
CA ILE A 210 -2.35 -1.55 -13.58
C ILE A 210 -3.80 -1.89 -14.00
N ASN A 211 -4.06 -1.88 -15.31
CA ASN A 211 -5.34 -2.24 -15.90
C ASN A 211 -5.52 -3.76 -16.09
N ALA A 212 -4.51 -4.58 -15.79
CA ALA A 212 -4.68 -6.02 -15.79
C ALA A 212 -5.67 -6.45 -14.71
N SER A 213 -6.37 -7.56 -14.96
CA SER A 213 -7.24 -8.18 -13.96
C SER A 213 -6.41 -8.61 -12.75
N ALA A 214 -6.91 -8.33 -11.55
CA ALA A 214 -6.26 -8.78 -10.30
C ALA A 214 -6.15 -10.31 -10.25
N TYR A 215 -7.09 -11.01 -10.88
CA TYR A 215 -7.08 -12.46 -11.05
C TYR A 215 -5.86 -13.01 -11.81
N CYS A 216 -5.15 -12.16 -12.57
CA CYS A 216 -3.88 -12.58 -13.21
C CYS A 216 -2.76 -12.78 -12.19
N ILE A 217 -2.86 -12.25 -10.98
CA ILE A 217 -1.87 -12.45 -9.92
C ILE A 217 -2.25 -13.70 -9.12
N PRO A 218 -1.38 -14.72 -8.99
CA PRO A 218 -1.69 -15.96 -8.27
C PRO A 218 -2.14 -15.74 -6.82
N GLU A 219 -1.55 -14.78 -6.11
CA GLU A 219 -1.91 -14.43 -4.73
C GLU A 219 -3.30 -13.78 -4.61
N LEU A 220 -3.90 -13.37 -5.73
CA LEU A 220 -5.20 -12.71 -5.82
C LEU A 220 -6.22 -13.55 -6.61
N GLU A 221 -6.01 -14.88 -6.71
CA GLU A 221 -6.92 -15.78 -7.43
C GLU A 221 -8.37 -15.73 -6.92
N ASN A 222 -8.59 -15.40 -5.65
CA ASN A 222 -9.93 -15.29 -5.08
C ASN A 222 -10.70 -14.02 -5.53
N ILE A 223 -10.04 -13.09 -6.23
CA ILE A 223 -10.66 -11.85 -6.70
C ILE A 223 -11.35 -12.08 -8.06
N PRO A 224 -12.57 -11.58 -8.25
CA PRO A 224 -13.29 -11.68 -9.53
C PRO A 224 -12.48 -11.13 -10.71
N LYS A 225 -12.65 -11.76 -11.89
CA LYS A 225 -11.91 -11.41 -13.11
C LYS A 225 -12.19 -9.99 -13.61
N GLU A 226 -13.35 -9.42 -13.27
CA GLU A 226 -13.80 -8.10 -13.68
C GLU A 226 -13.04 -6.97 -12.95
N ILE A 227 -12.43 -7.27 -11.80
CA ILE A 227 -11.74 -6.28 -10.98
C ILE A 227 -10.30 -6.15 -11.47
N SER A 228 -9.95 -4.96 -11.96
CA SER A 228 -8.56 -4.63 -12.28
C SER A 228 -7.75 -4.39 -11.02
N ILE A 229 -6.43 -4.53 -11.11
CA ILE A 229 -5.50 -4.22 -10.01
C ILE A 229 -5.70 -2.78 -9.54
N GLY A 230 -5.86 -1.83 -10.48
CA GLY A 230 -6.15 -0.44 -10.16
C GLY A 230 -7.46 -0.27 -9.38
N MET A 231 -8.53 -0.97 -9.77
CA MET A 231 -9.81 -0.92 -9.07
C MET A 231 -9.71 -1.51 -7.66
N LEU A 232 -8.96 -2.60 -7.48
CA LEU A 232 -8.72 -3.20 -6.17
C LEU A 232 -7.99 -2.22 -5.24
N ILE A 233 -6.98 -1.51 -5.74
CA ILE A 233 -6.26 -0.46 -4.99
C ILE A 233 -7.22 0.66 -4.55
N VAL A 234 -8.10 1.11 -5.44
CA VAL A 234 -9.11 2.13 -5.12
C VAL A 234 -10.07 1.64 -4.05
N ILE A 235 -10.56 0.40 -4.13
CA ILE A 235 -11.43 -0.20 -3.12
C ILE A 235 -10.74 -0.23 -1.75
N CYS A 236 -9.49 -0.70 -1.69
CA CYS A 236 -8.71 -0.70 -0.46
C CYS A 236 -8.51 0.70 0.10
N LEU A 237 -8.22 1.69 -0.75
CA LEU A 237 -8.08 3.09 -0.35
C LEU A 237 -9.39 3.62 0.23
N THR A 238 -10.53 3.32 -0.38
CA THR A 238 -11.86 3.74 0.10
C THR A 238 -12.17 3.14 1.48
N ILE A 239 -11.88 1.87 1.70
CA ILE A 239 -12.04 1.23 3.02
C ILE A 239 -11.17 1.93 4.07
N ARG A 240 -9.89 2.20 3.74
CA ARG A 240 -8.97 2.92 4.64
C ARG A 240 -9.46 4.34 4.95
N MET A 241 -9.94 5.08 3.96
CA MET A 241 -10.51 6.42 4.16
C MET A 241 -11.75 6.38 5.05
N PHE A 242 -12.62 5.37 4.87
CA PHE A 242 -13.81 5.18 5.70
C PHE A 242 -13.44 4.90 7.15
N TYR A 243 -12.43 4.06 7.39
CA TYR A 243 -11.94 3.78 8.75
C TYR A 243 -11.45 5.06 9.46
N VAL A 244 -10.65 5.87 8.78
CA VAL A 244 -10.17 7.14 9.31
C VAL A 244 -11.30 8.13 9.54
N PHE A 245 -12.28 8.18 8.62
CA PHE A 245 -13.47 9.01 8.79
C PHE A 245 -14.25 8.66 10.06
N VAL A 246 -14.49 7.36 10.31
CA VAL A 246 -15.12 6.86 11.54
C VAL A 246 -14.32 7.27 12.78
N SER A 247 -12.98 7.20 12.74
CA SER A 247 -12.13 7.65 13.84
C SER A 247 -12.35 9.13 14.21
N GLY A 248 -12.62 9.99 13.22
CA GLY A 248 -12.92 11.41 13.43
C GLY A 248 -14.29 11.68 14.04
N ILE A 249 -15.26 10.79 13.83
CA ILE A 249 -16.57 10.85 14.50
C ILE A 249 -16.41 10.42 15.96
N VAL A 250 -15.71 9.31 16.19
CA VAL A 250 -15.45 8.79 17.55
C VAL A 250 -14.68 9.82 18.38
N SER A 251 -13.70 10.50 17.79
CA SER A 251 -12.97 11.57 18.50
C SER A 251 -13.88 12.70 18.97
N GLY A 252 -14.91 13.06 18.20
CA GLY A 252 -15.90 14.05 18.59
C GLY A 252 -16.83 13.57 19.72
N ILE A 253 -17.18 12.29 19.76
CA ILE A 253 -17.99 11.70 20.83
C ILE A 253 -17.19 11.67 22.14
N ILE A 254 -15.96 11.16 22.10
CA ILE A 254 -15.09 11.05 23.28
C ILE A 254 -14.75 12.45 23.81
N TYR A 255 -14.47 13.41 22.94
CA TYR A 255 -14.19 14.78 23.37
C TYR A 255 -15.34 15.40 24.17
N LYS A 256 -16.60 15.14 23.79
CA LYS A 256 -17.77 15.61 24.56
C LYS A 256 -17.85 15.02 25.96
N ILE A 257 -17.38 13.79 26.15
CA ILE A 257 -17.40 13.09 27.44
C ILE A 257 -16.24 13.57 28.31
N THR A 258 -15.03 13.63 27.76
CA THR A 258 -13.82 13.92 28.52
C THR A 258 -13.62 15.41 28.78
N GLY A 259 -14.01 16.28 27.84
CA GLY A 259 -13.76 17.73 27.90
C GLY A 259 -12.29 18.15 27.82
N ASN A 260 -11.36 17.19 27.86
CA ASN A 260 -9.91 17.41 27.78
C ASN A 260 -9.36 16.93 26.44
N LYS A 261 -8.67 17.83 25.72
CA LYS A 261 -8.04 17.58 24.42
C LYS A 261 -7.02 16.44 24.47
N ASN A 262 -6.08 16.49 25.41
CA ASN A 262 -4.98 15.53 25.48
C ASN A 262 -5.49 14.14 25.87
N GLY A 263 -6.40 14.08 26.85
CA GLY A 263 -7.04 12.82 27.25
C GLY A 263 -7.82 12.17 26.10
N THR A 264 -8.55 12.97 25.32
CA THR A 264 -9.28 12.47 24.15
C THR A 264 -8.35 11.86 23.11
N ILE A 265 -7.23 12.52 22.79
CA ILE A 265 -6.26 12.00 21.81
C ILE A 265 -5.75 10.62 22.27
N VAL A 266 -5.33 10.50 23.53
CA VAL A 266 -4.81 9.24 24.08
C VAL A 266 -5.87 8.13 24.03
N ILE A 267 -7.10 8.40 24.48
CA ILE A 267 -8.17 7.40 24.50
C ILE A 267 -8.53 6.94 23.08
N VAL A 268 -8.69 7.87 22.13
CA VAL A 268 -9.02 7.53 20.73
C VAL A 268 -7.89 6.73 20.08
N LEU A 269 -6.62 7.08 20.34
CA LEU A 269 -5.48 6.33 19.84
C LEU A 269 -5.46 4.90 20.37
N ILE A 270 -5.73 4.71 21.66
CA ILE A 270 -5.81 3.37 22.27
C ILE A 270 -6.93 2.56 21.59
N ILE A 271 -8.13 3.12 21.49
CA ILE A 271 -9.29 2.43 20.90
C ILE A 271 -9.05 2.06 19.43
N MET A 272 -8.37 2.91 18.66
CA MET A 272 -8.24 2.72 17.21
C MET A 272 -6.96 2.00 16.77
N ILE A 273 -5.86 2.12 17.51
CA ILE A 273 -4.56 1.53 17.12
C ILE A 273 -4.35 0.16 17.77
N VAL A 274 -4.77 -0.03 19.03
CA VAL A 274 -4.54 -1.29 19.75
C VAL A 274 -5.18 -2.49 19.03
N PRO A 275 -6.44 -2.43 18.53
CA PRO A 275 -7.02 -3.55 17.80
C PRO A 275 -6.25 -3.90 16.52
N ILE A 276 -5.72 -2.90 15.81
CA ILE A 276 -4.91 -3.11 14.59
C ILE A 276 -3.63 -3.85 14.94
N LEU A 277 -2.96 -3.45 16.03
CA LEU A 277 -1.73 -4.10 16.48
C LEU A 277 -1.98 -5.53 16.97
N ILE A 278 -3.08 -5.77 17.69
CA ILE A 278 -3.45 -7.12 18.16
C ILE A 278 -3.71 -8.06 16.97
N TYR A 279 -4.48 -7.60 15.98
CA TYR A 279 -4.75 -8.37 14.76
C TYR A 279 -3.47 -8.72 13.97
N ASP A 280 -2.43 -7.90 14.08
CA ASP A 280 -1.15 -8.16 13.40
C ASP A 280 -0.17 -9.04 14.21
N ILE A 281 -0.44 -9.25 15.50
CA ILE A 281 0.36 -10.12 16.39
C ILE A 281 -0.23 -11.54 16.45
N GLY A 282 -1.55 -11.68 16.38
CA GLY A 282 -2.24 -12.98 16.23
C GLY A 282 -2.15 -13.54 14.83
#